data_AF-A0AAU4DKA9-F1
#
_entry.id   AF-A0AAU4DKA9-F1
#
_cell.length_a   1.000
_cell.length_b   1.000
_cell.length_c   1.000
_cell.angle_alpha   90.00
_cell.angle_beta   90.00
_cell.angle_gamma   90.00
#
_symmetry.space_group_name_H-M   'P 1'
#
loop_
_entity.id
_entity.type
_entity.pdbx_description
1 polymer ?
#
loop_
_entity_poly.entity_id
_entity_poly.type
_entity_poly.pdbx_seq_one_letter_code
_entity_poly.pdbx_strand_id
1 'polypeptide(L)'
;MESVELERGGEPVPAVKIALAGVLGAGVLGLALFAAAAPHWAAALGGGLMVAATFSVAGGLLGFLFGVPKLLTSGAAAHPEDRAATSTASYAPNTNLEQVSDWLTKILLGAGLTQIGTVPQRLRELGRALAPVVGGGPGAAGFAAALGVYFSVVGFLTGWLLTRLLLARALSAADRQTLADSVNKTVVAAPSLGFSAAQVRDLFQTGVEGLRVQALALLQGAPDAGNLDLVITAIDRHLSAFELLQALLAARAAADLPDLTPEQRGALRDAVRYKMRNSRNVPPYSRRRAVAEDVLRVLPEQLPAGTGPAGPAPDAAGPAGPTSTDPTVPDPAVPAPR
;
A
#
# COMPACT_ATOMS: atom_id res chain seq x y z
N MET A 1 8.54 -11.48 19.43
CA MET A 1 8.47 -11.99 18.06
C MET A 1 8.72 -10.81 17.14
N GLU A 2 9.95 -10.67 16.63
CA GLU A 2 10.27 -9.69 15.61
C GLU A 2 9.35 -9.91 14.40
N SER A 3 8.65 -8.85 14.00
CA SER A 3 7.90 -8.82 12.75
C SER A 3 8.91 -9.00 11.61
N VAL A 4 8.99 -10.21 11.06
CA VAL A 4 9.76 -10.50 9.85
C VAL A 4 9.21 -9.59 8.74
N GLU A 5 9.95 -8.53 8.43
CA GLU A 5 9.59 -7.55 7.43
C GLU A 5 9.80 -8.19 6.05
N LEU A 6 8.71 -8.72 5.46
CA LEU A 6 8.73 -9.51 4.23
C LEU A 6 8.87 -8.67 2.94
N GLU A 7 8.83 -7.33 3.04
CA GLU A 7 9.02 -6.41 1.93
C GLU A 7 9.90 -5.22 2.36
N ARG A 8 10.97 -4.95 1.61
CA ARG A 8 11.76 -3.71 1.74
C ARG A 8 11.79 -3.01 0.38
N GLY A 9 11.17 -1.84 0.29
CA GLY A 9 11.14 -1.06 -0.97
C GLY A 9 10.35 -1.69 -2.12
N GLY A 10 9.62 -2.79 -1.86
CA GLY A 10 8.79 -3.45 -2.86
C GLY A 10 9.44 -4.55 -3.68
N GLU A 11 10.63 -4.98 -3.30
CA GLU A 11 11.15 -6.28 -3.69
C GLU A 11 10.90 -7.31 -2.58
N PRO A 12 10.62 -8.58 -2.92
CA PRO A 12 10.60 -9.64 -1.92
C PRO A 12 11.96 -9.70 -1.24
N VAL A 13 11.98 -9.76 0.09
CA VAL A 13 13.23 -9.83 0.84
C VAL A 13 14.12 -10.96 0.32
N PRO A 14 15.46 -10.80 0.35
CA PRO A 14 16.40 -11.79 -0.16
C PRO A 14 16.11 -13.22 0.33
N ALA A 15 15.63 -13.36 1.56
CA ALA A 15 15.23 -14.64 2.15
C ALA A 15 14.13 -15.36 1.35
N VAL A 16 13.11 -14.65 0.84
CA VAL A 16 12.03 -15.24 0.04
C VAL A 16 12.55 -15.68 -1.33
N LYS A 17 13.41 -14.86 -1.96
CA LYS A 17 14.06 -15.21 -3.24
C LYS A 17 14.93 -16.45 -3.09
N ILE A 18 15.73 -16.52 -2.01
CA ILE A 18 16.59 -17.66 -1.69
C ILE A 18 15.76 -18.92 -1.42
N ALA A 19 14.67 -18.82 -0.65
CA ALA A 19 13.80 -19.95 -0.38
C ALA A 19 13.16 -20.49 -1.68
N LEU A 20 12.63 -19.61 -2.53
CA LEU A 20 12.01 -20.01 -3.80
C LEU A 20 13.04 -20.65 -4.75
N ALA A 21 14.24 -20.06 -4.85
CA ALA A 21 15.33 -20.61 -5.63
C ALA A 21 15.83 -21.95 -5.07
N GLY A 22 15.86 -22.11 -3.75
CA GLY A 22 16.25 -23.34 -3.08
C GLY A 22 15.27 -24.48 -3.34
N VAL A 23 13.96 -24.20 -3.29
CA VAL A 23 12.92 -25.16 -3.66
C VAL A 23 13.09 -25.56 -5.13
N LEU A 24 13.03 -24.61 -6.08
CA LEU A 24 13.19 -24.92 -7.49
C LEU A 24 14.50 -25.70 -7.78
N GLY A 25 15.60 -25.28 -7.16
CA GLY A 25 16.91 -25.91 -7.27
C GLY A 25 16.93 -27.35 -6.74
N ALA A 26 16.24 -27.66 -5.64
CA ALA A 26 16.14 -29.02 -5.12
C ALA A 26 15.43 -29.96 -6.10
N GLY A 27 14.36 -29.50 -6.76
CA GLY A 27 13.67 -30.27 -7.81
C GLY A 27 14.56 -30.55 -9.03
N VAL A 28 15.26 -29.53 -9.52
CA VAL A 28 16.19 -29.65 -10.65
C VAL A 28 17.39 -30.52 -10.30
N LEU A 29 17.94 -30.39 -9.09
CA LEU A 29 19.03 -31.24 -8.61
C LEU A 29 18.59 -32.71 -8.50
N GLY A 30 17.40 -32.96 -7.95
CA GLY A 30 16.83 -34.32 -7.90
C GLY A 30 16.67 -34.94 -9.29
N LEU A 31 16.26 -34.14 -10.27
CA LEU A 31 16.22 -34.57 -11.67
C LEU A 31 17.61 -34.85 -12.24
N ALA A 32 18.60 -33.99 -11.99
CA ALA A 32 19.96 -34.20 -12.44
C ALA A 32 20.57 -35.49 -11.85
N LEU A 33 20.37 -35.73 -10.55
CA LEU A 33 20.83 -36.95 -9.88
C LEU A 33 20.15 -38.21 -10.42
N PHE A 34 18.82 -38.15 -10.65
CA PHE A 34 18.09 -39.26 -11.26
C PHE A 34 18.57 -39.56 -12.68
N ALA A 35 18.73 -38.52 -13.50
CA ALA A 35 19.20 -38.66 -14.87
C ALA A 35 20.63 -39.21 -14.92
N ALA A 36 21.53 -38.77 -14.04
CA ALA A 36 22.90 -39.27 -13.97
C ALA A 36 22.99 -40.77 -13.63
N ALA A 37 22.02 -41.29 -12.88
CA ALA A 37 21.92 -42.72 -12.56
C ALA A 37 21.20 -43.54 -13.65
N ALA A 38 20.61 -42.89 -14.67
CA ALA A 38 19.84 -43.56 -15.71
C ALA A 38 20.74 -44.09 -16.85
N PRO A 39 20.41 -45.25 -17.46
CA PRO A 39 21.14 -45.77 -18.62
C PRO A 39 21.17 -44.81 -19.81
N HIS A 40 20.09 -44.02 -19.98
CA HIS A 40 19.94 -43.00 -21.01
C HIS A 40 19.81 -41.61 -20.39
N TRP A 41 20.88 -41.14 -19.74
CA TRP A 41 20.89 -39.89 -18.97
C TRP A 41 20.38 -38.67 -19.74
N ALA A 42 20.69 -38.55 -21.03
CA ALA A 42 20.25 -37.42 -21.85
C ALA A 42 18.73 -37.42 -22.09
N ALA A 43 18.15 -38.59 -22.34
CA ALA A 43 16.72 -38.75 -22.49
C ALA A 43 16.00 -38.50 -21.15
N ALA A 44 16.55 -39.02 -20.05
CA ALA A 44 16.02 -38.81 -18.71
C ALA A 44 16.02 -37.33 -18.29
N LEU A 45 17.13 -36.62 -18.53
CA LEU A 45 17.25 -35.20 -18.23
C LEU A 45 16.35 -34.36 -19.12
N GLY A 46 16.41 -34.56 -20.44
CA GLY A 46 15.63 -33.78 -21.40
C GLY A 46 14.12 -33.97 -21.23
N GLY A 47 13.67 -35.23 -21.14
CA GLY A 47 12.26 -35.54 -20.91
C GLY A 47 11.79 -35.13 -19.52
N GLY A 48 12.62 -35.31 -18.48
CA GLY A 48 12.32 -34.82 -17.14
C GLY A 48 12.17 -33.30 -17.07
N LEU A 49 13.00 -32.54 -17.78
CA LEU A 49 12.88 -31.08 -17.87
C LEU A 49 11.57 -30.66 -18.56
N MET A 50 11.16 -31.35 -19.62
CA MET A 50 9.89 -31.08 -20.28
C MET A 50 8.69 -31.41 -19.38
N VAL A 51 8.75 -32.51 -18.64
CA VAL A 51 7.74 -32.86 -17.63
C VAL A 51 7.68 -31.77 -16.56
N ALA A 52 8.82 -31.39 -15.98
CA ALA A 52 8.92 -30.33 -14.99
C ALA A 52 8.35 -29.00 -15.49
N ALA A 53 8.70 -28.57 -16.71
CA ALA A 53 8.18 -27.35 -17.32
C ALA A 53 6.66 -27.42 -17.54
N THR A 54 6.15 -28.53 -18.07
CA THR A 54 4.72 -28.73 -18.34
C THR A 54 3.90 -28.59 -17.05
N PHE A 55 4.30 -29.30 -15.99
CA PHE A 55 3.60 -29.22 -14.71
C PHE A 55 3.79 -27.86 -14.02
N SER A 56 4.94 -27.21 -14.19
CA SER A 56 5.16 -25.84 -13.70
C SER A 56 4.23 -24.84 -14.37
N VAL A 57 4.05 -24.93 -15.68
CA VAL A 57 3.12 -24.06 -16.44
C VAL A 57 1.67 -24.35 -16.04
N ALA A 58 1.27 -25.61 -15.99
CA ALA A 58 -0.09 -26.00 -15.58
C ALA A 58 -0.40 -25.51 -14.16
N GLY A 59 0.51 -25.75 -13.21
CA GLY A 59 0.41 -25.24 -11.85
C GLY A 59 0.38 -23.71 -11.83
N GLY A 60 1.27 -23.05 -12.55
CA GLY A 60 1.38 -21.59 -12.62
C GLY A 60 0.15 -20.91 -13.17
N LEU A 61 -0.50 -21.49 -14.18
CA LEU A 61 -1.78 -21.00 -14.70
C LEU A 61 -2.89 -21.08 -13.64
N LEU A 62 -2.97 -22.19 -12.90
CA LEU A 62 -3.90 -22.28 -11.78
C LEU A 62 -3.55 -21.25 -10.70
N GLY A 63 -2.29 -21.15 -10.32
CA GLY A 63 -1.81 -20.16 -9.35
C GLY A 63 -2.17 -18.73 -9.75
N PHE A 64 -1.99 -18.39 -11.04
CA PHE A 64 -2.42 -17.11 -11.61
C PHE A 64 -3.91 -16.87 -11.39
N LEU A 65 -4.78 -17.81 -11.77
CA LEU A 65 -6.23 -17.67 -11.61
C LEU A 65 -6.64 -17.41 -10.14
N PHE A 66 -5.98 -18.08 -9.20
CA PHE A 66 -6.21 -17.87 -7.76
C PHE A 66 -5.56 -16.60 -7.21
N GLY A 67 -4.54 -16.07 -7.88
CA GLY A 67 -3.79 -14.89 -7.48
C GLY A 67 -4.37 -13.57 -7.99
N VAL A 68 -5.29 -13.59 -8.97
CA VAL A 68 -5.88 -12.35 -9.53
C VAL A 68 -6.58 -11.55 -8.43
N PRO A 69 -6.21 -10.27 -8.22
CA PRO A 69 -6.85 -9.41 -7.22
C PRO A 69 -8.28 -9.04 -7.62
N LYS A 70 -9.15 -8.80 -6.63
CA LYS A 70 -10.52 -8.34 -6.88
C LYS A 70 -10.56 -6.83 -7.04
N LEU A 71 -11.17 -6.36 -8.13
CA LEU A 71 -11.40 -4.93 -8.38
C LEU A 71 -12.58 -4.45 -7.52
N LEU A 72 -12.31 -3.51 -6.62
CA LEU A 72 -13.27 -2.68 -5.92
C LEU A 72 -13.33 -1.33 -6.63
N THR A 73 -14.30 -1.13 -7.51
CA THR A 73 -14.50 0.16 -8.17
C THR A 73 -14.86 1.25 -7.14
N SER A 74 -14.20 2.39 -7.23
CA SER A 74 -14.45 3.60 -6.44
C SER A 74 -14.50 4.79 -7.41
N GLY A 75 -15.67 5.39 -7.64
CA GLY A 75 -15.84 6.42 -8.70
C GLY A 75 -14.99 7.68 -8.54
N ALA A 76 -14.70 8.37 -9.63
CA ALA A 76 -14.20 9.74 -9.74
C ALA A 76 -14.96 10.45 -10.88
N ALA A 77 -15.48 11.66 -10.65
CA ALA A 77 -16.18 12.45 -11.67
C ALA A 77 -15.24 13.51 -12.24
N ALA A 78 -15.22 13.66 -13.57
CA ALA A 78 -14.49 14.71 -14.27
C ALA A 78 -15.40 15.88 -14.70
N HIS A 79 -16.71 15.65 -14.81
CA HIS A 79 -17.73 16.66 -15.06
C HIS A 79 -18.95 16.47 -14.14
N PRO A 80 -19.72 17.54 -13.84
CA PRO A 80 -20.92 17.44 -12.99
C PRO A 80 -21.97 16.46 -13.55
N GLU A 81 -22.00 16.32 -14.88
CA GLU A 81 -22.94 15.48 -15.62
C GLU A 81 -22.40 14.06 -15.88
N ASP A 82 -21.07 13.88 -15.91
CA ASP A 82 -20.40 12.59 -16.13
C ASP A 82 -19.92 11.96 -14.81
N ARG A 83 -20.87 11.61 -13.93
CA ARG A 83 -20.57 10.84 -12.70
C ARG A 83 -20.23 9.37 -12.97
N ALA A 84 -20.47 8.86 -14.18
CA ALA A 84 -20.31 7.45 -14.54
C ALA A 84 -18.97 7.08 -15.20
N ALA A 85 -18.20 8.06 -15.70
CA ALA A 85 -17.17 7.79 -16.71
C ALA A 85 -15.78 7.42 -16.18
N THR A 86 -15.49 7.51 -14.87
CA THR A 86 -14.12 7.25 -14.41
C THR A 86 -14.10 6.56 -13.05
N SER A 87 -13.62 5.32 -13.02
CA SER A 87 -13.51 4.50 -11.81
C SER A 87 -12.06 4.51 -11.31
N THR A 88 -11.81 4.99 -10.10
CA THR A 88 -10.58 4.63 -9.39
C THR A 88 -10.69 3.19 -8.92
N ALA A 89 -9.76 2.36 -9.35
CA ALA A 89 -9.69 0.96 -8.95
C ALA A 89 -9.04 0.85 -7.57
N SER A 90 -9.77 0.30 -6.60
CA SER A 90 -9.20 -0.22 -5.36
C SER A 90 -9.06 -1.73 -5.50
N TYR A 91 -7.96 -2.32 -5.05
CA TYR A 91 -7.75 -3.78 -5.16
C TYR A 91 -7.86 -4.44 -3.81
N ALA A 92 -8.79 -5.37 -3.67
CA ALA A 92 -8.87 -6.24 -2.51
C ALA A 92 -8.06 -7.52 -2.72
N PRO A 93 -7.35 -7.99 -1.68
CA PRO A 93 -6.79 -9.33 -1.66
C PRO A 93 -7.89 -10.37 -1.95
N ASN A 94 -7.58 -11.35 -2.79
CA ASN A 94 -8.50 -12.42 -3.10
C ASN A 94 -8.56 -13.47 -1.96
N THR A 95 -9.75 -13.77 -1.46
CA THR A 95 -10.03 -14.78 -0.43
C THR A 95 -10.25 -16.19 -0.98
N ASN A 96 -10.11 -16.41 -2.29
CA ASN A 96 -10.36 -17.70 -2.92
C ASN A 96 -9.53 -18.86 -2.29
N LEU A 97 -8.27 -18.63 -1.91
CA LEU A 97 -7.46 -19.68 -1.25
C LEU A 97 -7.94 -20.02 0.17
N GLU A 98 -8.46 -19.03 0.90
CA GLU A 98 -9.04 -19.25 2.22
C GLU A 98 -10.27 -20.16 2.10
N GLN A 99 -11.13 -19.87 1.13
CA GLN A 99 -12.33 -20.68 0.83
C GLN A 99 -11.97 -22.10 0.39
N VAL A 100 -10.97 -22.25 -0.49
CA VAL A 100 -10.50 -23.57 -0.93
C VAL A 100 -9.86 -24.34 0.22
N SER A 101 -9.09 -23.69 1.10
CA SER A 101 -8.49 -24.33 2.28
C SER A 101 -9.55 -24.84 3.26
N ASP A 102 -10.58 -24.04 3.51
CA ASP A 102 -11.72 -24.44 4.34
C ASP A 102 -12.47 -25.62 3.72
N TRP A 103 -12.73 -25.56 2.41
CA TRP A 103 -13.37 -26.67 1.68
C TRP A 103 -12.52 -27.94 1.67
N LEU A 104 -11.21 -27.84 1.43
CA LEU A 104 -10.27 -28.96 1.43
C LEU A 104 -10.21 -29.62 2.80
N THR A 105 -10.19 -28.83 3.88
CA THR A 105 -10.18 -29.33 5.25
C THR A 105 -11.49 -30.07 5.56
N LYS A 106 -12.63 -29.54 5.11
CA LYS A 106 -13.94 -30.22 5.22
C LYS A 106 -14.01 -31.51 4.42
N ILE A 107 -13.39 -31.58 3.24
CA ILE A 107 -13.27 -32.83 2.49
C ILE A 107 -12.38 -33.82 3.24
N LEU A 108 -11.20 -33.41 3.70
CA LEU A 108 -10.30 -34.29 4.44
C LEU A 108 -10.95 -34.86 5.71
N LEU A 109 -11.78 -34.07 6.39
CA LEU A 109 -12.50 -34.49 7.61
C LEU A 109 -13.81 -35.26 7.33
N GLY A 110 -14.48 -35.05 6.19
CA GLY A 110 -15.83 -35.56 5.93
C GLY A 110 -16.00 -36.42 4.67
N ALA A 111 -15.64 -35.90 3.49
CA ALA A 111 -15.91 -36.54 2.19
C ALA A 111 -14.72 -37.36 1.62
N GLY A 112 -13.53 -37.22 2.20
CA GLY A 112 -12.29 -37.85 1.76
C GLY A 112 -12.27 -39.36 1.96
N LEU A 113 -13.19 -39.91 2.75
CA LEU A 113 -13.21 -41.35 3.11
C LEU A 113 -13.62 -42.27 1.95
N THR A 114 -14.27 -41.78 0.88
CA THR A 114 -14.77 -42.63 -0.21
C THR A 114 -14.08 -42.44 -1.57
N GLN A 115 -13.58 -41.25 -1.91
CA GLN A 115 -12.96 -40.99 -3.24
C GLN A 115 -11.43 -40.86 -3.24
N ILE A 116 -10.78 -40.57 -2.10
CA ILE A 116 -9.31 -40.49 -2.02
C ILE A 116 -8.63 -41.80 -2.42
N GLY A 117 -9.32 -42.94 -2.28
CA GLY A 117 -8.80 -44.26 -2.67
C GLY A 117 -8.36 -44.36 -4.14
N THR A 118 -8.87 -43.51 -5.04
CA THR A 118 -8.50 -43.52 -6.46
C THR A 118 -7.22 -42.74 -6.78
N VAL A 119 -6.80 -41.81 -5.92
CA VAL A 119 -5.64 -40.93 -6.14
C VAL A 119 -4.33 -41.73 -6.34
N PRO A 120 -4.00 -42.72 -5.50
CA PRO A 120 -2.79 -43.53 -5.71
C PRO A 120 -2.81 -44.31 -7.02
N GLN A 121 -3.99 -44.72 -7.51
CA GLN A 121 -4.09 -45.39 -8.80
C GLN A 121 -3.80 -44.42 -9.95
N ARG A 122 -4.40 -43.22 -9.94
CA ARG A 122 -4.17 -42.21 -10.98
C ARG A 122 -2.72 -41.71 -11.02
N LEU A 123 -2.09 -41.52 -9.85
CA LEU A 123 -0.66 -41.18 -9.78
C LEU A 123 0.23 -42.29 -10.35
N ARG A 124 -0.11 -43.55 -10.11
CA ARG A 124 0.59 -44.69 -10.71
C ARG A 124 0.39 -44.76 -12.23
N GLU A 125 -0.81 -44.50 -12.72
CA GLU A 125 -1.11 -44.44 -14.17
C GLU A 125 -0.32 -43.31 -14.84
N LEU A 126 -0.32 -42.11 -14.27
CA LEU A 126 0.47 -40.97 -14.75
C LEU A 126 1.96 -41.29 -14.76
N GLY A 127 2.47 -41.85 -13.66
CA GLY A 127 3.87 -42.26 -13.56
C GLY A 127 4.26 -43.27 -14.63
N ARG A 128 3.44 -44.29 -14.86
CA ARG A 128 3.66 -45.29 -15.93
C ARG A 128 3.64 -44.66 -17.32
N ALA A 129 2.74 -43.73 -17.58
CA ALA A 129 2.66 -43.01 -18.85
C ALA A 129 3.90 -42.14 -19.12
N LEU A 130 4.45 -41.52 -18.07
CA LEU A 130 5.62 -40.64 -18.19
C LEU A 130 6.97 -41.36 -18.03
N ALA A 131 6.99 -42.61 -17.54
CA ALA A 131 8.21 -43.38 -17.33
C ALA A 131 9.11 -43.48 -18.57
N PRO A 132 8.58 -43.69 -19.80
CA PRO A 132 9.41 -43.71 -21.01
C PRO A 132 10.03 -42.35 -21.32
N VAL A 133 9.32 -41.26 -21.02
CA VAL A 133 9.77 -39.88 -21.26
C VAL A 133 10.98 -39.55 -20.38
N VAL A 134 11.02 -40.06 -19.15
CA VAL A 134 12.14 -39.86 -18.22
C VAL A 134 13.23 -40.94 -18.33
N GLY A 135 13.30 -41.65 -19.46
CA GLY A 135 14.41 -42.55 -19.81
C GLY A 135 14.15 -44.05 -19.64
N GLY A 136 12.99 -44.46 -19.09
CA GLY A 136 12.57 -45.87 -19.02
C GLY A 136 13.51 -46.78 -18.22
N GLY A 137 13.23 -46.99 -16.93
CA GLY A 137 14.03 -47.85 -16.07
C GLY A 137 13.38 -48.14 -14.72
N PRO A 138 14.03 -48.94 -13.85
CA PRO A 138 13.56 -49.20 -12.50
C PRO A 138 13.34 -47.89 -11.73
N GLY A 139 12.14 -47.70 -11.18
CA GLY A 139 11.79 -46.48 -10.44
C GLY A 139 11.38 -45.27 -11.28
N ALA A 140 11.53 -45.30 -12.61
CA ALA A 140 11.19 -44.18 -13.50
C ALA A 140 9.73 -43.73 -13.38
N ALA A 141 8.80 -44.67 -13.23
CA ALA A 141 7.39 -44.34 -13.06
C ALA A 141 7.11 -43.58 -11.75
N GLY A 142 7.74 -44.01 -10.65
CA GLY A 142 7.61 -43.32 -9.36
C GLY A 142 8.24 -41.94 -9.39
N PHE A 143 9.43 -41.83 -9.99
CA PHE A 143 10.13 -40.56 -10.16
C PHE A 143 9.32 -39.57 -11.01
N ALA A 144 8.79 -40.00 -12.17
CA ALA A 144 8.01 -39.13 -13.04
C ALA A 144 6.73 -38.62 -12.37
N ALA A 145 6.03 -39.46 -11.59
CA ALA A 145 4.87 -39.04 -10.82
C ALA A 145 5.25 -38.01 -9.75
N ALA A 146 6.32 -38.26 -8.99
CA ALA A 146 6.81 -37.34 -7.97
C ALA A 146 7.25 -36.00 -8.58
N LEU A 147 7.97 -36.03 -9.71
CA LEU A 147 8.42 -34.86 -10.44
C LEU A 147 7.24 -34.00 -10.91
N GLY A 148 6.21 -34.62 -11.48
CA GLY A 148 5.01 -33.92 -11.93
C GLY A 148 4.25 -33.25 -10.77
N VAL A 149 4.05 -33.97 -9.65
CA VAL A 149 3.43 -33.40 -8.44
C VAL A 149 4.26 -32.24 -7.90
N TYR A 150 5.57 -32.43 -7.78
CA TYR A 150 6.50 -31.43 -7.27
C TYR A 150 6.42 -30.12 -8.06
N PHE A 151 6.60 -30.19 -9.37
CA PHE A 151 6.61 -29.00 -10.21
C PHE A 151 5.20 -28.40 -10.41
N SER A 152 4.13 -29.17 -10.24
CA SER A 152 2.77 -28.61 -10.15
C SER A 152 2.61 -27.69 -8.96
N VAL A 153 3.08 -28.12 -7.78
CA VAL A 153 3.02 -27.32 -6.54
C VAL A 153 3.92 -26.09 -6.65
N VAL A 154 5.15 -26.26 -7.13
CA VAL A 154 6.09 -25.14 -7.32
C VAL A 154 5.54 -24.13 -8.33
N GLY A 155 5.02 -24.61 -9.46
CA GLY A 155 4.36 -23.78 -10.48
C GLY A 155 3.20 -23.00 -9.88
N PHE A 156 2.29 -23.68 -9.17
CA PHE A 156 1.13 -23.06 -8.52
C PHE A 156 1.54 -21.96 -7.54
N LEU A 157 2.44 -22.26 -6.60
CA LEU A 157 2.88 -21.28 -5.61
C LEU A 157 3.57 -20.09 -6.27
N THR A 158 4.39 -20.34 -7.29
CA THR A 158 5.09 -19.30 -8.04
C THR A 158 4.11 -18.41 -8.80
N GLY A 159 3.19 -18.99 -9.58
CA GLY A 159 2.16 -18.25 -10.33
C GLY A 159 1.26 -17.44 -9.41
N TRP A 160 0.86 -18.02 -8.28
CA TRP A 160 0.06 -17.33 -7.27
C TRP A 160 0.82 -16.16 -6.63
N LEU A 161 2.07 -16.37 -6.20
CA LEU A 161 2.87 -15.34 -5.53
C LEU A 161 3.21 -14.20 -6.49
N LEU A 162 3.63 -14.52 -7.71
CA LEU A 162 3.93 -13.53 -8.74
C LEU A 162 2.70 -12.71 -9.08
N THR A 163 1.55 -13.35 -9.27
CA THR A 163 0.30 -12.62 -9.58
C THR A 163 -0.09 -11.73 -8.42
N ARG A 164 -0.06 -12.26 -7.18
CA ARG A 164 -0.46 -11.51 -6.00
C ARG A 164 0.46 -10.32 -5.70
N LEU A 165 1.77 -10.46 -5.89
CA LEU A 165 2.73 -9.39 -5.62
C LEU A 165 2.88 -8.43 -6.80
N LEU A 166 3.08 -8.93 -8.02
CA LEU A 166 3.42 -8.09 -9.16
C LEU A 166 2.18 -7.49 -9.83
N LEU A 167 1.13 -8.27 -10.06
CA LEU A 167 -0.05 -7.77 -10.79
C LEU A 167 -0.79 -6.71 -9.97
N ALA A 168 -0.98 -6.95 -8.67
CA ALA A 168 -1.62 -5.97 -7.78
C ALA A 168 -0.85 -4.64 -7.75
N ARG A 169 0.48 -4.69 -7.71
CA ARG A 169 1.35 -3.50 -7.75
C ARG A 169 1.32 -2.80 -9.10
N ALA A 170 1.38 -3.56 -10.20
CA ALA A 170 1.36 -3.02 -11.56
C ALA A 170 0.04 -2.30 -11.84
N LEU A 171 -1.09 -2.92 -11.48
CA LEU A 171 -2.40 -2.31 -11.61
C LEU A 171 -2.52 -1.05 -10.74
N SER A 172 -2.18 -1.13 -9.46
CA SER A 172 -2.20 0.03 -8.55
C SER A 172 -1.26 1.16 -8.99
N ALA A 173 -0.17 0.86 -9.71
CA ALA A 173 0.70 1.87 -10.29
C ALA A 173 0.07 2.53 -11.52
N ALA A 174 -0.52 1.73 -12.41
CA ALA A 174 -1.22 2.22 -13.61
C ALA A 174 -2.43 3.11 -13.24
N ASP A 175 -3.20 2.74 -12.22
CA ASP A 175 -4.35 3.52 -11.78
C ASP A 175 -3.95 4.83 -11.10
N ARG A 176 -2.87 4.84 -10.31
CA ARG A 176 -2.33 6.08 -9.73
C ARG A 176 -1.84 7.03 -10.81
N GLN A 177 -1.23 6.51 -11.88
CA GLN A 177 -0.82 7.33 -13.02
C GLN A 177 -2.03 7.95 -13.71
N THR A 178 -3.06 7.13 -13.99
CA THR A 178 -4.32 7.58 -14.60
C THR A 178 -5.01 8.65 -13.74
N LEU A 179 -5.04 8.46 -12.42
CA LEU A 179 -5.58 9.43 -11.49
C LEU A 179 -4.77 10.73 -11.48
N ALA A 180 -3.44 10.66 -11.50
CA ALA A 180 -2.58 11.84 -11.56
C ALA A 180 -2.78 12.64 -12.86
N ASP A 181 -2.93 11.96 -13.99
CA ASP A 181 -3.22 12.59 -15.28
C ASP A 181 -4.62 13.24 -15.27
N SER A 182 -5.61 12.57 -14.67
CA SER A 182 -6.95 13.11 -14.47
C SER A 182 -6.94 14.36 -13.59
N VAL A 183 -6.22 14.32 -12.47
CA VAL A 183 -6.04 15.48 -11.57
C VAL A 183 -5.44 16.65 -12.33
N ASN A 184 -4.35 16.45 -13.08
CA ASN A 184 -3.72 17.53 -13.82
C ASN A 184 -4.66 18.17 -14.86
N LYS A 185 -5.46 17.35 -15.57
CA LYS A 185 -6.50 17.84 -16.47
C LYS A 185 -7.55 18.65 -15.72
N THR A 186 -8.02 18.17 -14.57
CA THR A 186 -8.99 18.89 -13.73
C THR A 186 -8.43 20.22 -13.25
N VAL A 187 -7.18 20.28 -12.76
CA VAL A 187 -6.54 21.52 -12.29
C VAL A 187 -6.51 22.57 -13.40
N VAL A 188 -6.09 22.18 -14.61
CA VAL A 188 -6.02 23.10 -15.75
C VAL A 188 -7.40 23.55 -16.21
N ALA A 189 -8.38 22.63 -16.24
CA ALA A 189 -9.73 22.92 -16.72
C ALA A 189 -10.63 23.59 -15.68
N ALA A 190 -10.32 23.51 -14.38
CA ALA A 190 -11.21 23.91 -13.27
C ALA A 190 -11.87 25.27 -13.45
N PRO A 191 -11.18 26.35 -13.88
CA PRO A 191 -11.82 27.66 -14.09
C PRO A 191 -12.93 27.65 -15.14
N SER A 192 -12.89 26.72 -16.10
CA SER A 192 -13.84 26.59 -17.20
C SER A 192 -14.93 25.54 -16.98
N LEU A 193 -14.78 24.66 -15.98
CA LEU A 193 -15.71 23.55 -15.73
C LEU A 193 -17.03 23.99 -15.06
N GLY A 194 -17.11 25.21 -14.54
CA GLY A 194 -18.35 25.76 -13.97
C GLY A 194 -18.83 25.07 -12.68
N PHE A 195 -17.96 24.36 -11.96
CA PHE A 195 -18.31 23.78 -10.66
C PHE A 195 -18.59 24.87 -9.62
N SER A 196 -19.77 24.83 -9.02
CA SER A 196 -20.11 25.63 -7.84
C SER A 196 -19.41 25.13 -6.58
N ALA A 197 -19.23 26.00 -5.59
CA ALA A 197 -18.65 25.63 -4.29
C ALA A 197 -19.41 24.47 -3.61
N ALA A 198 -20.74 24.43 -3.73
CA ALA A 198 -21.56 23.36 -3.20
C ALA A 198 -21.31 22.00 -3.89
N GLN A 199 -21.12 21.99 -5.21
CA GLN A 199 -20.81 20.76 -5.96
C GLN A 199 -19.42 20.23 -5.62
N VAL A 200 -18.42 21.11 -5.45
CA VAL A 200 -17.08 20.70 -4.99
C VAL A 200 -17.16 20.06 -3.59
N ARG A 201 -17.97 20.63 -2.70
CA ARG A 201 -18.22 20.07 -1.36
C ARG A 201 -18.89 18.71 -1.41
N ASP A 202 -19.93 18.54 -2.23
CA ASP A 202 -20.61 17.25 -2.45
C ASP A 202 -19.62 16.16 -2.90
N LEU A 203 -18.77 16.47 -3.89
CA LEU A 203 -17.71 15.56 -4.35
C LEU A 203 -16.78 15.13 -3.21
N PHE A 204 -16.35 16.07 -2.37
CA PHE A 204 -15.46 15.79 -1.25
C PHE A 204 -16.13 14.93 -0.15
N GLN A 205 -17.43 15.11 0.09
CA GLN A 205 -18.14 14.45 1.18
C GLN A 205 -18.59 13.02 0.87
N THR A 206 -18.48 12.57 -0.38
CA THR A 206 -18.87 11.21 -0.81
C THR A 206 -18.17 10.05 -0.11
N GLY A 207 -17.04 10.30 0.58
CA GLY A 207 -16.25 9.27 1.26
C GLY A 207 -15.33 8.47 0.33
N VAL A 208 -15.40 8.71 -0.99
CA VAL A 208 -14.55 8.06 -1.99
C VAL A 208 -13.26 8.85 -2.19
N GLU A 209 -12.10 8.20 -2.11
CA GLU A 209 -10.80 8.86 -2.25
C GLU A 209 -10.64 9.56 -3.61
N GLY A 210 -11.02 8.90 -4.71
CA GLY A 210 -10.94 9.48 -6.05
C GLY A 210 -11.74 10.79 -6.20
N LEU A 211 -12.94 10.86 -5.60
CA LEU A 211 -13.77 12.08 -5.62
C LEU A 211 -13.22 13.18 -4.73
N ARG A 212 -12.66 12.84 -3.56
CA ARG A 212 -11.98 13.82 -2.70
C ARG A 212 -10.76 14.40 -3.39
N VAL A 213 -9.95 13.55 -4.02
CA VAL A 213 -8.80 13.96 -4.83
C VAL A 213 -9.22 14.89 -5.97
N GLN A 214 -10.33 14.60 -6.66
CA GLN A 214 -10.85 15.48 -7.71
C GLN A 214 -11.38 16.81 -7.17
N ALA A 215 -12.06 16.81 -6.02
CA ALA A 215 -12.48 18.03 -5.36
C ALA A 215 -11.27 18.90 -4.97
N LEU A 216 -10.20 18.29 -4.46
CA LEU A 216 -8.93 18.98 -4.20
C LEU A 216 -8.25 19.49 -5.49
N ALA A 217 -8.39 18.78 -6.60
CA ALA A 217 -7.92 19.23 -7.91
C ALA A 217 -8.70 20.45 -8.43
N LEU A 218 -10.02 20.48 -8.23
CA LEU A 218 -10.85 21.65 -8.55
C LEU A 218 -10.42 22.87 -7.72
N LEU A 219 -10.19 22.69 -6.41
CA LEU A 219 -9.72 23.76 -5.52
C LEU A 219 -8.27 24.23 -5.81
N GLN A 220 -7.45 23.39 -6.45
CA GLN A 220 -6.13 23.81 -6.94
C GLN A 220 -6.25 24.76 -8.14
N GLY A 221 -7.11 24.44 -9.11
CA GLY A 221 -7.24 25.22 -10.33
C GLY A 221 -8.14 26.45 -10.21
N ALA A 222 -9.16 26.38 -9.36
CA ALA A 222 -10.09 27.47 -9.04
C ALA A 222 -10.29 27.54 -7.52
N PRO A 223 -9.33 28.10 -6.75
CA PRO A 223 -9.44 28.19 -5.30
C PRO A 223 -10.61 29.07 -4.88
N ASP A 224 -11.30 28.67 -3.81
CA ASP A 224 -12.47 29.36 -3.25
C ASP A 224 -12.33 29.43 -1.72
N ALA A 225 -12.54 30.61 -1.14
CA ALA A 225 -12.47 30.81 0.30
C ALA A 225 -13.60 30.07 1.04
N GLY A 226 -14.76 29.87 0.41
CA GLY A 226 -15.91 29.16 0.97
C GLY A 226 -15.69 27.66 1.20
N ASN A 227 -14.66 27.08 0.57
CA ASN A 227 -14.30 25.67 0.70
C ASN A 227 -12.90 25.43 1.30
N LEU A 228 -12.31 26.46 1.92
CA LEU A 228 -11.02 26.34 2.59
C LEU A 228 -11.03 25.28 3.72
N ASP A 229 -12.17 25.15 4.40
CA ASP A 229 -12.39 24.14 5.45
C ASP A 229 -12.21 22.71 4.92
N LEU A 230 -12.53 22.44 3.65
CA LEU A 230 -12.31 21.13 3.02
C LEU A 230 -10.82 20.82 2.87
N VAL A 231 -10.03 21.81 2.49
CA VAL A 231 -8.56 21.69 2.37
C VAL A 231 -7.93 21.43 3.73
N ILE A 232 -8.33 22.19 4.75
CA ILE A 232 -7.88 22.03 6.13
C ILE A 232 -8.26 20.63 6.65
N THR A 233 -9.52 20.24 6.46
CA THR A 233 -10.02 18.91 6.82
C THR A 233 -9.21 17.80 6.15
N ALA A 234 -8.83 17.98 4.88
CA ALA A 234 -8.02 17.01 4.16
C ALA A 234 -6.60 16.91 4.74
N ILE A 235 -5.98 18.03 5.11
CA ILE A 235 -4.67 18.05 5.74
C ILE A 235 -4.70 17.35 7.10
N ASP A 236 -5.74 17.59 7.90
CA ASP A 236 -5.85 17.03 9.25
C ASP A 236 -6.16 15.53 9.25
N ARG A 237 -7.01 15.06 8.35
CA ARG A 237 -7.39 13.64 8.27
C ARG A 237 -6.20 12.73 7.92
N HIS A 238 -6.27 11.47 8.38
CA HIS A 238 -5.28 10.43 8.06
C HIS A 238 -5.56 9.86 6.65
N LEU A 239 -5.24 10.66 5.62
CA LEU A 239 -5.48 10.31 4.21
C LEU A 239 -4.25 9.64 3.57
N SER A 240 -4.42 9.11 2.35
CA SER A 240 -3.33 8.52 1.59
C SER A 240 -2.21 9.53 1.31
N ALA A 241 -1.01 9.03 1.03
CA ALA A 241 0.13 9.89 0.72
C ALA A 241 -0.11 10.79 -0.50
N PHE A 242 -0.88 10.30 -1.47
CA PHE A 242 -1.23 11.04 -2.68
C PHE A 242 -2.29 12.10 -2.39
N GLU A 243 -3.36 11.75 -1.68
CA GLU A 243 -4.41 12.69 -1.30
C GLU A 243 -3.88 13.85 -0.45
N LEU A 244 -2.97 13.57 0.50
CA LEU A 244 -2.31 14.61 1.29
C LEU A 244 -1.47 15.56 0.42
N LEU A 245 -0.80 15.06 -0.62
CA LEU A 245 -0.08 15.93 -1.55
C LEU A 245 -1.04 16.87 -2.29
N GLN A 246 -2.19 16.36 -2.75
CA GLN A 246 -3.20 17.19 -3.42
C GLN A 246 -3.80 18.23 -2.47
N ALA A 247 -4.01 17.88 -1.20
CA ALA A 247 -4.48 18.81 -0.19
C ALA A 247 -3.47 19.95 0.07
N LEU A 248 -2.18 19.64 0.14
CA LEU A 248 -1.13 20.65 0.30
C LEU A 248 -0.99 21.56 -0.93
N LEU A 249 -1.17 21.02 -2.13
CA LEU A 249 -1.20 21.81 -3.36
C LEU A 249 -2.43 22.74 -3.41
N ALA A 250 -3.61 22.24 -3.00
CA ALA A 250 -4.81 23.06 -2.87
C ALA A 250 -4.62 24.17 -1.82
N ALA A 251 -3.98 23.86 -0.70
CA ALA A 251 -3.61 24.85 0.32
C ALA A 251 -2.68 25.92 -0.23
N ARG A 252 -1.71 25.53 -1.06
CA ARG A 252 -0.80 26.48 -1.70
C ARG A 252 -1.53 27.43 -2.65
N ALA A 253 -2.44 26.92 -3.46
CA ALA A 253 -3.28 27.73 -4.34
C ALA A 253 -4.20 28.67 -3.53
N ALA A 254 -4.83 28.15 -2.47
CA ALA A 254 -5.70 28.94 -1.61
C ALA A 254 -4.95 30.05 -0.87
N ALA A 255 -3.68 29.85 -0.50
CA ALA A 255 -2.88 30.85 0.22
C ALA A 255 -2.71 32.18 -0.54
N ASP A 256 -2.84 32.16 -1.88
CA ASP A 256 -2.75 33.36 -2.72
C ASP A 256 -4.10 34.10 -2.88
N LEU A 257 -5.18 33.60 -2.28
CA LEU A 257 -6.48 34.25 -2.34
C LEU A 257 -6.45 35.63 -1.63
N PRO A 258 -6.87 36.71 -2.31
CA PRO A 258 -6.85 38.06 -1.75
C PRO A 258 -7.81 38.20 -0.55
N ASP A 259 -8.96 37.53 -0.62
CA ASP A 259 -10.10 37.72 0.29
C ASP A 259 -10.06 36.82 1.53
N LEU A 260 -8.94 36.14 1.80
CA LEU A 260 -8.80 35.30 2.99
C LEU A 260 -8.78 36.15 4.27
N THR A 261 -9.61 35.78 5.25
CA THR A 261 -9.59 36.42 6.57
C THR A 261 -8.30 36.05 7.35
N PRO A 262 -7.86 36.87 8.31
CA PRO A 262 -6.74 36.52 9.20
C PRO A 262 -6.92 35.18 9.91
N GLU A 263 -8.14 34.86 10.33
CA GLU A 263 -8.50 33.60 11.00
C GLU A 263 -8.35 32.42 10.05
N GLN A 264 -8.82 32.55 8.81
CA GLN A 264 -8.68 31.53 7.78
C GLN A 264 -7.21 31.26 7.43
N ARG A 265 -6.40 32.32 7.29
CA ARG A 265 -4.94 32.19 7.08
C ARG A 265 -4.26 31.50 8.26
N GLY A 266 -4.67 31.84 9.49
CA GLY A 266 -4.20 31.20 10.72
C GLY A 266 -4.51 29.71 10.77
N ALA A 267 -5.77 29.34 10.55
CA ALA A 267 -6.22 27.95 10.57
C ALA A 267 -5.50 27.08 9.52
N LEU A 268 -5.32 27.59 8.29
CA LEU A 268 -4.59 26.87 7.25
C LEU A 268 -3.12 26.66 7.62
N ARG A 269 -2.46 27.70 8.15
CA ARG A 269 -1.06 27.64 8.62
C ARG A 269 -0.89 26.59 9.72
N ASP A 270 -1.81 26.58 10.69
CA ASP A 270 -1.73 25.70 11.86
C ASP A 270 -1.95 24.23 11.47
N ALA A 271 -2.89 23.94 10.56
CA ALA A 271 -3.10 22.60 10.02
C ALA A 271 -1.85 22.05 9.32
N VAL A 272 -1.22 22.86 8.46
CA VAL A 272 0.02 22.49 7.76
C VAL A 272 1.16 22.23 8.75
N ARG A 273 1.38 23.13 9.72
CA ARG A 273 2.40 22.96 10.76
C ARG A 273 2.17 21.71 11.59
N TYR A 274 0.94 21.49 12.01
CA TYR A 274 0.56 20.31 12.80
C TYR A 274 0.91 19.04 12.02
N LYS A 275 0.53 18.95 10.74
CA LYS A 275 0.81 17.78 9.90
C LYS A 275 2.31 17.55 9.69
N MET A 276 3.10 18.61 9.54
CA MET A 276 4.55 18.56 9.34
C MET A 276 5.32 18.02 10.55
N ARG A 277 4.76 18.07 11.77
CA ARG A 277 5.39 17.48 12.97
C ARG A 277 5.55 15.96 12.84
N ASN A 278 4.66 15.31 12.09
CA ASN A 278 4.74 13.88 11.84
C ASN A 278 5.59 13.59 10.59
N SER A 279 6.88 13.28 10.81
CA SER A 279 7.84 12.95 9.75
C SER A 279 7.47 11.69 8.94
N ARG A 280 6.57 10.82 9.45
CA ARG A 280 6.05 9.67 8.69
C ARG A 280 5.04 10.12 7.63
N ASN A 281 4.21 11.11 7.95
CA ASN A 281 3.24 11.68 7.03
C ASN A 281 3.88 12.68 6.07
N VAL A 282 4.85 13.47 6.54
CA VAL A 282 5.56 14.47 5.75
C VAL A 282 7.09 14.27 5.90
N PRO A 283 7.69 13.33 5.15
CA PRO A 283 9.13 13.07 5.23
C PRO A 283 9.98 14.26 4.78
N PRO A 284 11.16 14.51 5.37
CA PRO A 284 12.00 15.68 5.08
C PRO A 284 12.36 15.88 3.60
N TYR A 285 12.63 14.80 2.86
CA TYR A 285 13.02 14.86 1.44
C TYR A 285 11.87 14.49 0.50
N SER A 286 10.64 14.90 0.82
CA SER A 286 9.46 14.60 0.02
C SER A 286 8.86 15.83 -0.63
N ARG A 287 8.19 15.66 -1.78
CA ARG A 287 7.42 16.74 -2.43
C ARG A 287 6.39 17.37 -1.49
N ARG A 288 5.78 16.56 -0.62
CA ARG A 288 4.85 17.04 0.43
C ARG A 288 5.52 18.04 1.38
N ARG A 289 6.76 17.78 1.78
CA ARG A 289 7.53 18.70 2.65
C ARG A 289 7.80 20.02 1.95
N ALA A 290 8.29 19.98 0.72
CA ALA A 290 8.59 21.17 -0.06
C ALA A 290 7.35 22.06 -0.28
N VAL A 291 6.20 21.46 -0.61
CA VAL A 291 4.94 22.20 -0.78
C VAL A 291 4.45 22.77 0.56
N ALA A 292 4.52 22.00 1.64
CA ALA A 292 4.11 22.48 2.96
C ALA A 292 4.97 23.68 3.43
N GLU A 293 6.27 23.66 3.18
CA GLU A 293 7.17 24.79 3.47
C GLU A 293 6.87 26.02 2.61
N ASP A 294 6.49 25.83 1.34
CA ASP A 294 6.04 26.91 0.46
C ASP A 294 4.76 27.57 0.99
N VAL A 295 3.77 26.79 1.43
CA VAL A 295 2.54 27.32 2.07
C VAL A 295 2.88 28.18 3.29
N LEU A 296 3.76 27.68 4.18
CA LEU A 296 4.14 28.40 5.40
C LEU A 296 4.95 29.68 5.11
N ARG A 297 5.69 29.73 4.01
CA ARG A 297 6.39 30.94 3.57
C ARG A 297 5.43 32.03 3.10
N VAL A 298 4.33 31.65 2.44
CA VAL A 298 3.31 32.58 1.93
C VAL A 298 2.38 33.08 3.06
N LEU A 299 2.20 32.27 4.10
CA LEU A 299 1.39 32.60 5.28
C LEU A 299 2.29 32.85 6.50
N PRO A 300 3.08 33.95 6.56
CA PRO A 300 3.95 34.24 7.69
C PRO A 300 3.14 34.46 8.97
N GLU A 301 3.76 34.25 10.14
CA GLU A 301 3.14 34.58 11.42
C GLU A 301 2.79 36.07 11.51
N GLN A 302 1.59 36.37 12.01
CA GLN A 302 1.28 37.72 12.42
C GLN A 302 1.98 37.96 13.76
N LEU A 303 3.02 38.80 13.74
CA LEU A 303 3.62 39.32 14.97
C LEU A 303 2.51 40.00 15.80
N PRO A 304 2.42 39.74 17.12
CA PRO A 304 1.46 40.44 17.96
C PRO A 304 1.69 41.95 17.80
N ALA A 305 0.62 42.70 17.55
CA ALA A 305 0.66 44.15 17.40
C ALA A 305 1.43 44.75 18.58
N GLY A 306 2.57 45.38 18.29
CA GLY A 306 3.45 45.94 19.31
C GLY A 306 2.69 46.91 20.21
N THR A 307 2.77 46.67 21.51
CA THR A 307 2.51 47.72 22.51
C THR A 307 3.43 48.90 22.21
N GLY A 308 2.83 50.06 21.95
CA GLY A 308 3.54 51.32 21.68
C GLY A 308 4.53 51.71 22.80
N PRO A 309 5.43 52.66 22.54
CA PRO A 309 6.58 52.91 23.41
C PRO A 309 6.12 53.37 24.79
N ALA A 310 6.47 52.59 25.82
CA ALA A 310 6.32 52.97 27.21
C ALA A 310 7.23 54.17 27.50
N GLY A 311 6.64 55.22 28.07
CA GLY A 311 7.34 56.40 28.60
C GLY A 311 8.30 56.06 29.75
N PRO A 312 9.11 57.04 30.19
CA PRO A 312 10.40 56.77 30.80
C PRO A 312 10.31 56.25 32.24
N ALA A 313 11.27 55.40 32.57
CA ALA A 313 11.52 54.85 33.89
C ALA A 313 11.88 55.94 34.92
N PRO A 314 11.59 55.75 36.22
CA PRO A 314 12.29 56.44 37.29
C PRO A 314 13.41 55.56 37.86
N ASP A 315 14.45 56.28 38.28
CA ASP A 315 15.78 55.85 38.69
C ASP A 315 15.86 55.00 39.98
N ALA A 316 17.06 54.41 40.10
CA ALA A 316 17.57 53.52 41.12
C ALA A 316 17.68 54.10 42.55
N ALA A 317 17.60 53.21 43.55
CA ALA A 317 18.46 53.23 44.75
C ALA A 317 18.48 51.84 45.43
N GLY A 318 19.69 51.29 45.66
CA GLY A 318 19.94 50.01 46.34
C GLY A 318 20.10 50.14 47.88
N PRO A 319 20.96 49.33 48.53
CA PRO A 319 20.59 48.07 49.19
C PRO A 319 21.07 47.92 50.66
N ALA A 320 20.63 46.86 51.37
CA ALA A 320 21.17 46.15 52.57
C ALA A 320 20.00 45.75 53.51
N GLY A 321 19.88 44.61 54.21
CA GLY A 321 20.72 43.45 54.54
C GLY A 321 19.84 42.43 55.32
N PRO A 322 20.39 41.30 55.84
CA PRO A 322 19.64 40.05 56.09
C PRO A 322 19.37 39.73 57.57
N THR A 323 18.41 38.80 57.87
CA THR A 323 18.55 37.70 58.86
C THR A 323 17.28 36.82 58.99
N SER A 324 17.51 35.51 58.86
CA SER A 324 16.90 34.31 59.46
C SER A 324 15.74 34.39 60.49
N THR A 325 14.78 33.46 60.38
CA THR A 325 14.51 32.36 61.36
C THR A 325 13.49 31.33 60.81
N ASP A 326 14.00 30.13 60.51
CA ASP A 326 13.60 28.70 60.72
C ASP A 326 12.21 28.28 61.34
N PRO A 327 11.86 26.96 61.45
CA PRO A 327 11.05 26.12 60.54
C PRO A 327 9.76 25.57 61.24
N THR A 328 8.90 24.71 60.67
CA THR A 328 8.92 23.21 60.80
C THR A 328 7.53 22.62 60.38
N VAL A 329 7.49 21.31 60.03
CA VAL A 329 6.39 20.28 60.09
C VAL A 329 5.55 20.05 58.78
N PRO A 330 5.16 18.81 58.36
CA PRO A 330 5.69 18.18 57.14
C PRO A 330 4.61 17.58 56.20
N ASP A 331 5.11 16.89 55.17
CA ASP A 331 4.46 16.18 54.06
C ASP A 331 3.72 14.88 54.46
N PRO A 332 2.65 14.47 53.73
CA PRO A 332 2.27 13.07 53.64
C PRO A 332 2.38 12.51 52.20
N ALA A 333 3.13 11.41 52.13
CA ALA A 333 3.40 10.58 50.96
C ALA A 333 2.16 9.92 50.33
N VAL A 334 2.22 9.73 49.01
CA VAL A 334 1.33 8.88 48.20
C VAL A 334 2.15 7.72 47.60
N PRO A 335 1.69 6.46 47.63
CA PRO A 335 2.45 5.30 47.17
C PRO A 335 2.30 4.99 45.67
N ALA A 336 3.34 4.40 45.08
CA ALA A 336 3.38 3.89 43.70
C ALA A 336 2.97 2.39 43.60
N PRO A 337 2.51 1.92 42.42
CA PRO A 337 1.86 0.61 42.25
C PRO A 337 2.82 -0.53 41.84
N ARG A 338 2.34 -1.78 41.95
CA ARG A 338 2.93 -2.98 41.34
C ARG A 338 2.33 -3.25 39.96
#